data_AF-A0A959EMQ4-F1
#
_entry.id   AF-A0A959EMQ4-F1
#
_cell.length_a   1.000
_cell.length_b   1.000
_cell.length_c   1.000
_cell.angle_alpha   90.00
_cell.angle_beta   90.00
_cell.angle_gamma   90.00
#
_symmetry.space_group_name_H-M   'P 1'
#
loop_
_entity.id
_entity.type
_entity.pdbx_description
1 polymer ?
#
loop_
_entity_poly.entity_id
_entity_poly.type
_entity_poly.pdbx_seq_one_letter_code
_entity_poly.pdbx_strand_id
1 'polypeptide(L)'
;GDEQVIQQVVEFARATSADVHFVHVQDGEGYKVSKTVFEQIFRDRLPDSTFNLVQVESSSIEEGLSKYAADHAIDLVVLGTVHRNLFERLTHRSVTKRMLLNAKMPLMVAHFD
;
A
#
# COMPACT_ATOMS: atom_id res chain seq x y z
N GLY A 1 2.19 14.02 -6.78
CA GLY A 1 3.26 13.90 -5.74
C GLY A 1 2.76 13.10 -4.53
N ASP A 2 3.66 12.56 -3.68
CA ASP A 2 3.31 11.64 -2.56
C ASP A 2 2.16 12.09 -1.66
N GLU A 3 1.99 13.39 -1.46
CA GLU A 3 0.91 13.96 -0.65
C GLU A 3 -0.47 13.79 -1.28
N GLN A 4 -0.59 13.90 -2.62
CA GLN A 4 -1.84 13.65 -3.33
C GLN A 4 -2.26 12.18 -3.25
N VAL A 5 -1.27 11.27 -3.29
CA VAL A 5 -1.49 9.84 -3.13
C VAL A 5 -2.12 9.53 -1.78
N ILE A 6 -1.50 10.07 -0.73
CA ILE A 6 -1.98 9.90 0.63
C ILE A 6 -3.37 10.52 0.79
N GLN A 7 -3.61 11.70 0.22
CA GLN A 7 -4.92 12.35 0.28
C GLN A 7 -6.02 11.52 -0.36
N GLN A 8 -5.79 10.93 -1.54
CA GLN A 8 -6.79 10.08 -2.20
C GLN A 8 -7.09 8.81 -1.40
N VAL A 9 -6.07 8.19 -0.82
CA VAL A 9 -6.24 7.01 0.06
C VAL A 9 -7.05 7.40 1.30
N VAL A 10 -6.74 8.54 1.90
CA VAL A 10 -7.47 9.06 3.07
C VAL A 10 -8.93 9.35 2.73
N GLU A 11 -9.20 10.01 1.60
CA GLU A 11 -10.57 10.30 1.16
C GLU A 11 -11.36 9.02 0.89
N PHE A 12 -10.75 8.04 0.25
CA PHE A 12 -11.35 6.74 -0.01
C PHE A 12 -11.67 5.99 1.30
N ALA A 13 -10.70 5.92 2.22
CA ALA A 13 -10.88 5.26 3.50
C ALA A 13 -11.96 5.95 4.34
N ARG A 14 -12.02 7.29 4.33
CA ARG A 14 -13.08 8.04 5.01
C ARG A 14 -14.45 7.76 4.41
N ALA A 15 -14.56 7.73 3.08
CA ALA A 15 -15.82 7.48 2.39
C ALA A 15 -16.36 6.05 2.60
N THR A 16 -15.47 5.12 2.93
CA THR A 16 -15.80 3.70 3.13
C THR A 16 -15.74 3.26 4.60
N SER A 17 -15.36 4.16 5.51
CA SER A 17 -15.04 3.83 6.92
C SER A 17 -14.05 2.67 7.03
N ALA A 18 -13.10 2.58 6.10
CA ALA A 18 -12.14 1.48 6.04
C ALA A 18 -11.03 1.64 7.09
N ASP A 19 -10.64 0.52 7.67
CA ASP A 19 -9.33 0.39 8.32
C ASP A 19 -8.23 0.36 7.27
N VAL A 20 -7.10 0.98 7.58
CA VAL A 20 -6.00 1.15 6.62
C VAL A 20 -4.75 0.40 7.08
N HIS A 21 -4.33 -0.56 6.28
CA HIS A 21 -3.08 -1.27 6.45
C HIS A 21 -2.08 -0.77 5.40
N PHE A 22 -1.07 -0.03 5.83
CA PHE A 22 0.03 0.39 4.96
C PHE A 22 1.16 -0.64 5.05
N VAL A 23 1.33 -1.41 3.98
CA VAL A 23 2.22 -2.57 3.93
C VAL A 23 3.44 -2.27 3.06
N HIS A 24 4.63 -2.41 3.65
CA HIS A 24 5.89 -2.36 2.92
C HIS A 24 6.50 -3.75 2.85
N VAL A 25 6.67 -4.29 1.65
CA VAL A 25 7.34 -5.59 1.44
C VAL A 25 8.81 -5.35 1.09
N GLN A 26 9.73 -5.99 1.81
CA GLN A 26 11.17 -5.86 1.61
C GLN A 26 11.87 -7.23 1.66
N ASP A 27 13.01 -7.35 0.96
CA ASP A 27 13.90 -8.50 1.03
C ASP A 27 15.20 -8.06 1.74
N GLY A 28 15.38 -8.47 3.00
CA GLY A 28 16.53 -8.09 3.85
C GLY A 28 16.38 -6.76 4.61
N GLU A 29 17.50 -6.15 5.02
CA GLU A 29 17.52 -4.86 5.74
C GLU A 29 17.13 -3.71 4.80
N GLY A 30 15.83 -3.46 4.72
CA GLY A 30 15.22 -2.44 3.87
C GLY A 30 14.84 -1.14 4.59
N TYR A 31 14.39 -0.18 3.78
CA TYR A 31 13.98 1.16 4.14
C TYR A 31 12.96 1.18 5.30
N LYS A 32 13.35 1.78 6.43
CA LYS A 32 12.39 2.09 7.49
C LYS A 32 11.50 3.23 7.03
N VAL A 33 10.28 2.88 6.60
CA VAL A 33 9.23 3.88 6.38
C VAL A 33 9.11 4.72 7.64
N SER A 34 9.21 6.04 7.50
CA SER A 34 9.07 6.97 8.61
C SER A 34 7.65 6.88 9.17
N LYS A 35 7.47 6.01 10.17
CA LYS A 35 6.19 5.77 10.88
C LYS A 35 5.50 7.06 11.26
N THR A 36 6.27 8.00 11.77
CA THR A 36 5.76 9.20 12.43
C THR A 36 4.92 10.07 11.51
N VAL A 37 5.33 10.26 10.25
CA VAL A 37 4.63 11.16 9.31
C VAL A 37 3.31 10.54 8.85
N PHE A 38 3.32 9.27 8.46
CA PHE A 38 2.11 8.58 8.04
C PHE A 38 1.14 8.44 9.21
N GLU A 39 1.60 7.99 10.37
CA GLU A 39 0.73 7.87 11.53
C GLU A 39 0.10 9.21 11.95
N GLN A 40 0.83 10.33 11.85
CA GLN A 40 0.27 11.65 12.14
C GLN A 40 -0.82 12.02 11.13
N ILE A 41 -0.56 11.91 9.82
CA ILE A 41 -1.55 12.25 8.79
C ILE A 41 -2.82 11.42 8.94
N PHE A 42 -2.67 10.12 9.21
CA PHE A 42 -3.81 9.22 9.36
C PHE A 42 -4.56 9.45 10.68
N ARG A 43 -3.88 9.69 11.81
CA ARG A 43 -4.56 10.06 13.06
C ARG A 43 -5.35 11.36 12.92
N ASP A 44 -4.81 12.36 12.25
CA ASP A 44 -5.45 13.66 12.11
C ASP A 44 -6.64 13.62 11.13
N ARG A 45 -6.56 12.79 10.07
CA ARG A 45 -7.57 12.78 8.99
C ARG A 45 -8.55 11.61 9.06
N LEU A 46 -8.24 10.55 9.80
CA LEU A 46 -9.05 9.34 9.96
C LEU A 46 -9.09 8.90 11.44
N PRO A 47 -9.62 9.74 12.35
CA PRO A 47 -9.60 9.46 13.78
C PRO A 47 -10.41 8.22 14.19
N ASP A 48 -11.40 7.84 13.38
CA ASP A 48 -12.31 6.72 13.65
C ASP A 48 -11.88 5.41 12.97
N SER A 49 -10.79 5.43 12.18
CA SER A 49 -10.27 4.24 11.48
C SER A 49 -8.99 3.74 12.14
N THR A 50 -8.78 2.43 12.10
CA THR A 50 -7.50 1.83 12.48
C THR A 50 -6.46 2.10 11.41
N PHE A 51 -5.25 2.48 11.81
CA PHE A 51 -4.11 2.61 10.90
C PHE A 51 -2.95 1.71 11.36
N ASN A 52 -2.59 0.75 10.50
CA ASN A 52 -1.52 -0.21 10.75
C ASN A 52 -0.37 -0.02 9.76
N LEU A 53 0.81 0.38 10.25
CA LEU A 53 2.03 0.34 9.43
C LEU A 53 2.75 -1.00 9.65
N VAL A 54 2.84 -1.79 8.58
CA VAL A 54 3.40 -3.15 8.61
C VAL A 54 4.56 -3.30 7.64
N GLN A 55 5.61 -3.96 8.11
CA GLN A 55 6.72 -4.44 7.29
C GLN A 55 6.57 -5.95 7.11
N VAL A 56 6.64 -6.40 5.86
CA VAL A 56 6.58 -7.81 5.50
C VAL A 56 7.91 -8.17 4.86
N GLU A 57 8.60 -9.15 5.44
CA GLU A 57 9.81 -9.70 4.84
C GLU A 57 9.44 -10.77 3.82
N SER A 58 9.84 -10.56 2.57
CA SER A 58 9.62 -11.51 1.48
C SER A 58 10.52 -11.16 0.29
N SER A 59 11.12 -12.18 -0.32
CA SER A 59 11.85 -12.06 -1.58
C SER A 59 10.94 -11.80 -2.80
N SER A 60 9.62 -11.94 -2.63
CA SER A 60 8.60 -11.67 -3.66
C SER A 60 7.52 -10.73 -3.11
N ILE A 61 7.39 -9.56 -3.75
CA ILE A 61 6.35 -8.57 -3.41
C ILE A 61 4.94 -9.16 -3.59
N GLU A 62 4.72 -9.89 -4.69
CA GLU A 62 3.42 -10.53 -4.95
C GLU A 62 3.05 -11.52 -3.86
N GLU A 63 4.00 -12.37 -3.46
CA GLU A 63 3.76 -13.40 -2.46
C GLU A 63 3.57 -12.80 -1.07
N GLY A 64 4.46 -11.87 -0.69
CA GLY A 64 4.39 -11.19 0.60
C GLY A 64 3.08 -10.42 0.77
N LEU A 65 2.68 -9.66 -0.25
CA LEU A 65 1.43 -8.89 -0.19
C LEU A 65 0.20 -9.79 -0.24
N SER A 66 0.18 -10.82 -1.11
CA SER A 66 -0.96 -11.74 -1.19
C SER A 66 -1.13 -12.56 0.09
N LYS A 67 -0.02 -13.01 0.69
CA LYS A 67 -0.05 -13.71 1.96
C LYS A 67 -0.55 -12.81 3.08
N TYR A 68 0.02 -11.61 3.21
CA TYR A 68 -0.43 -10.66 4.22
C TYR A 68 -1.92 -10.35 4.10
N ALA A 69 -2.37 -10.10 2.88
CA ALA A 69 -3.75 -9.73 2.61
C ALA A 69 -4.72 -10.90 2.91
N ALA A 70 -4.33 -12.15 2.63
CA ALA A 70 -5.10 -13.33 3.01
C ALA A 70 -5.13 -13.55 4.54
N ASP A 71 -3.97 -13.43 5.21
CA ASP A 71 -3.84 -13.67 6.65
C ASP A 71 -4.63 -12.63 7.49
N HIS A 72 -4.85 -11.43 6.95
CA HIS A 72 -5.57 -10.34 7.63
C HIS A 72 -6.96 -10.07 7.05
N ALA A 73 -7.48 -10.93 6.17
CA ALA A 73 -8.78 -10.77 5.53
C ALA A 73 -9.00 -9.38 4.89
N ILE A 74 -7.99 -8.89 4.17
CA ILE A 74 -8.06 -7.57 3.52
C ILE A 74 -9.07 -7.60 2.36
N ASP A 75 -10.03 -6.66 2.39
CA ASP A 75 -11.10 -6.58 1.39
C ASP A 75 -10.67 -5.95 0.06
N LEU A 76 -9.67 -5.06 0.09
CA LEU A 76 -9.17 -4.33 -1.07
C LEU A 76 -7.67 -4.06 -0.93
N VAL A 77 -6.91 -4.43 -1.96
CA VAL A 77 -5.51 -4.04 -2.06
C VAL A 77 -5.37 -2.87 -3.02
N VAL A 78 -4.83 -1.76 -2.52
CA VAL A 78 -4.53 -0.56 -3.31
C VAL A 78 -3.05 -0.54 -3.67
N LEU A 79 -2.76 -0.60 -4.96
CA LEU A 79 -1.40 -0.50 -5.50
C LEU A 79 -1.17 0.92 -5.97
N GLY A 80 -0.35 1.67 -5.23
CA GLY A 80 0.05 3.03 -5.60
C GLY A 80 1.37 3.06 -6.34
N THR A 81 1.42 3.70 -7.51
CA THR A 81 2.70 3.99 -8.19
C THR A 81 3.24 5.33 -7.73
N VAL A 82 3.93 5.35 -6.60
CA VAL A 82 4.59 6.57 -6.10
C VAL A 82 5.86 6.82 -6.91
N HIS A 83 5.91 7.92 -7.65
CA HIS A 83 7.08 8.30 -8.45
C HIS A 83 8.18 8.84 -7.54
N ARG A 84 9.09 7.98 -7.05
CA ARG A 84 10.31 8.44 -6.39
C ARG A 84 11.58 8.33 -7.23
N ASN A 85 11.67 7.50 -8.27
CA ASN A 85 12.76 7.55 -9.24
C ASN A 85 12.37 6.92 -10.60
N LEU A 86 12.71 7.58 -11.70
CA LEU A 86 12.31 7.23 -13.08
C LEU A 86 12.75 5.82 -13.54
N PHE A 87 13.64 5.15 -12.80
CA PHE A 87 14.16 3.80 -13.07
C PHE A 87 13.38 2.65 -12.40
N GLU A 88 12.56 2.89 -11.37
CA GLU A 88 11.74 1.86 -10.69
C GLU A 88 10.44 1.51 -11.45
N ARG A 89 10.09 2.30 -12.48
CA ARG A 89 8.87 2.12 -13.29
C ARG A 89 8.81 0.75 -14.00
N LEU A 90 9.95 0.09 -14.20
CA LEU A 90 10.03 -1.20 -14.89
C LEU A 90 9.73 -2.39 -13.96
N THR A 91 10.17 -2.35 -12.71
CA THR A 91 9.93 -3.41 -11.71
C THR A 91 8.51 -3.34 -11.13
N HIS A 92 7.97 -2.14 -10.87
CA HIS A 92 6.59 -2.02 -10.39
C HIS A 92 5.56 -2.48 -11.43
N ARG A 93 5.78 -2.17 -12.71
CA ARG A 93 4.81 -2.54 -13.77
C ARG A 93 4.70 -4.05 -13.95
N SER A 94 5.80 -4.79 -13.78
CA SER A 94 5.76 -6.26 -13.85
C SER A 94 5.09 -6.87 -12.61
N VAL A 95 5.32 -6.32 -11.41
CA VAL A 95 4.66 -6.75 -10.17
C VAL A 95 3.16 -6.43 -10.20
N THR A 96 2.76 -5.20 -10.52
CA THR A 96 1.36 -4.82 -10.69
C THR A 96 0.67 -5.71 -11.74
N LYS A 97 1.32 -5.95 -12.88
CA LYS A 97 0.76 -6.84 -13.92
C LYS A 97 0.59 -8.27 -13.41
N ARG A 98 1.57 -8.81 -12.70
CA ARG A 98 1.47 -10.15 -12.08
C ARG A 98 0.34 -10.21 -11.06
N MET A 99 0.24 -9.22 -10.16
CA MET A 99 -0.85 -9.15 -9.18
C MET A 99 -2.21 -9.05 -9.86
N LEU A 100 -2.36 -8.24 -10.91
CA LEU A 100 -3.61 -8.13 -11.67
C LEU A 100 -4.00 -9.46 -12.34
N LEU A 101 -3.03 -10.23 -12.86
CA LEU A 101 -3.29 -11.51 -13.51
C LEU A 101 -3.62 -12.62 -12.50
N ASN A 102 -3.10 -12.54 -11.28
CA ASN A 102 -3.23 -13.57 -10.24
C ASN A 102 -4.11 -13.13 -9.06
N ALA A 103 -4.87 -12.05 -9.21
CA ALA A 103 -5.61 -11.42 -8.13
C ALA A 103 -6.63 -12.38 -7.50
N LYS A 104 -6.45 -12.69 -6.22
CA LYS A 104 -7.42 -13.49 -5.43
C LYS A 104 -8.41 -12.62 -4.66
N MET A 105 -8.24 -11.31 -4.73
CA MET A 105 -9.05 -10.29 -4.04
C MET A 105 -9.15 -9.04 -4.90
N PRO A 106 -10.11 -8.14 -4.62
CA PRO A 106 -10.21 -6.87 -5.29
C PRO A 106 -8.88 -6.10 -5.27
N LEU A 107 -8.47 -5.62 -6.45
CA LEU A 107 -7.30 -4.77 -6.63
C LEU A 107 -7.73 -3.43 -7.21
N MET A 108 -7.25 -2.34 -6.62
CA MET A 108 -7.33 -1.01 -7.17
C MET A 108 -5.92 -0.53 -7.51
N VAL A 109 -5.70 -0.15 -8.76
CA VAL A 109 -4.45 0.52 -9.16
C VAL A 109 -4.71 2.02 -9.14
N ALA A 110 -4.02 2.72 -8.24
CA ALA A 110 -4.13 4.15 -8.14
C ALA A 110 -2.99 4.79 -8.95
N HIS A 111 -3.38 5.47 -10.02
CA HIS A 111 -2.50 6.27 -10.85
C HIS A 111 -2.48 7.69 -10.32
N PHE A 112 -1.29 8.14 -9.94
CA PHE A 112 -1.09 9.49 -9.44
C PHE A 112 -0.22 10.22 -10.46
N ASP A 113 -0.82 11.22 -11.11
CA ASP A 113 -0.13 12.13 -12.03
C ASP A 113 0.81 13.10 -11.28
#